data_AF-X1UCH9-F1
#
_entry.id   AF-X1UCH9-F1
#
_cell.length_a   1.000
_cell.length_b   1.000
_cell.length_c   1.000
_cell.angle_alpha   90.00
_cell.angle_beta   90.00
_cell.angle_gamma   90.00
#
_symmetry.space_group_name_H-M   'P 1'
#
loop_
_entity.id
_entity.type
_entity.pdbx_description
1 polymer ?
#
loop_
_entity_poly.entity_id
_entity_poly.type
_entity_poly.pdbx_seq_one_letter_code
_entity_poly.pdbx_strand_id
1 'polypeptide(L)'
;VAIGYGYQKKSDLTGSVSHLSDAKLLDKPAFNLAQAISGKIPGVKVIEMTGAPGGNPMIRIRGTNSISSNNTPLFVVDGIVGVENVLTIMNPNQIESIDVLKDASATAIYGARGSNGVIIIRTKRGIEGKTQVEYNGAVTRSALQKNYKVNNTEQFLYVVRQAWLNINKYATIPSWPLCVEADLLPAGEGLLTYSDMPFLFEQTTAGGYTVPLMGSDGNYYKPRFDTNWESEIFKPTTSTDHQLSIRGGSERAKFGTFLGYTLDDGLLINSYFNRFSGR
;
A
#
# COMPACT_ATOMS: atom_id res chain seq x y z
N VAL A 1 12.06 20.59 -22.05
CA VAL A 1 11.57 20.62 -20.66
C VAL A 1 10.53 21.72 -20.57
N ALA A 2 9.36 21.45 -20.00
CA ALA A 2 8.35 22.47 -19.78
C ALA A 2 8.68 23.26 -18.50
N ILE A 3 8.69 24.59 -18.58
CA ILE A 3 8.88 25.48 -17.43
C ILE A 3 7.90 26.64 -17.54
N GLY A 4 7.07 26.82 -16.51
CA GLY A 4 5.97 27.78 -16.58
C GLY A 4 5.08 27.49 -17.78
N TYR A 5 4.95 28.49 -18.65
CA TYR A 5 4.15 28.44 -19.88
C TYR A 5 4.98 28.19 -21.15
N GLY A 6 6.29 27.97 -21.03
CA GLY A 6 7.22 27.86 -22.16
C GLY A 6 8.02 26.55 -22.21
N TYR A 7 8.72 26.35 -23.34
CA TYR A 7 9.64 25.23 -23.54
C TYR A 7 11.08 25.74 -23.61
N GLN A 8 11.97 25.08 -22.86
CA GLN A 8 13.40 25.34 -22.94
C GLN A 8 14.18 24.02 -23.14
N LYS A 9 15.32 24.13 -23.83
CA LYS A 9 16.26 23.00 -23.92
C LYS A 9 16.84 22.76 -22.54
N LYS A 10 17.06 21.48 -22.20
CA LYS A 10 17.61 21.10 -20.89
C LYS A 10 18.97 21.76 -20.62
N SER A 11 19.77 22.00 -21.66
CA SER A 11 21.07 22.68 -21.60
C SER A 11 20.99 24.14 -21.16
N ASP A 12 19.86 24.80 -21.42
CA ASP A 12 19.72 26.25 -21.26
C ASP A 12 19.11 26.59 -19.89
N LEU A 13 18.94 25.57 -19.04
CA LEU A 13 18.35 25.67 -17.72
C LEU A 13 19.41 25.94 -16.65
N THR A 14 19.25 27.07 -15.97
CA THR A 14 20.11 27.46 -14.85
C THR A 14 19.66 26.84 -13.51
N GLY A 15 18.46 26.27 -13.42
CA GLY A 15 17.91 25.64 -12.22
C GLY A 15 17.86 24.10 -12.28
N SER A 16 17.74 23.43 -11.12
CA SER A 16 17.59 21.99 -11.04
C SER A 16 16.19 21.55 -11.48
N VAL A 17 16.11 21.08 -12.73
CA VAL A 17 14.93 20.45 -13.30
C VAL A 17 15.22 19.00 -13.64
N SER A 18 14.28 18.11 -13.33
CA SER A 18 14.35 16.71 -13.72
C SER A 18 13.19 16.35 -14.64
N HIS A 19 13.54 15.76 -15.78
CA HIS A 19 12.60 15.32 -16.79
C HIS A 19 12.45 13.80 -16.73
N LEU A 20 11.22 13.34 -16.73
CA LEU A 20 10.84 11.93 -16.78
C LEU A 20 9.94 11.71 -18.01
N SER A 21 10.41 10.86 -18.93
CA SER A 21 9.67 10.49 -20.14
C SER A 21 8.68 9.36 -19.90
N ASP A 22 7.71 9.22 -20.79
CA ASP A 22 6.74 8.11 -20.84
C ASP A 22 7.40 6.72 -20.78
N ALA A 23 8.45 6.47 -21.55
CA ALA A 23 9.15 5.19 -21.57
C ALA A 23 9.71 4.81 -20.20
N LYS A 24 10.19 5.80 -19.43
CA LYS A 24 10.63 5.57 -18.05
C LYS A 24 9.46 5.50 -17.07
N LEU A 25 8.33 6.15 -17.33
CA LEU A 25 7.13 6.05 -16.50
C LEU A 25 6.52 4.65 -16.56
N LEU A 26 6.50 4.06 -17.74
CA LEU A 26 5.80 2.81 -18.05
C LEU A 26 6.74 1.57 -18.04
N ASP A 27 7.96 1.71 -17.54
CA ASP A 27 8.92 0.60 -17.42
C ASP A 27 8.47 -0.51 -16.45
N LYS A 28 7.53 -0.18 -15.55
CA LYS A 28 6.92 -1.07 -14.57
C LYS A 28 5.42 -0.80 -14.52
N PRO A 29 4.60 -1.85 -14.34
CA PRO A 29 3.19 -1.68 -14.05
C PRO A 29 3.00 -0.84 -12.79
N ALA A 30 2.19 0.21 -12.88
CA ALA A 30 1.84 1.09 -11.77
C ALA A 30 0.37 1.50 -11.92
N PHE A 31 -0.41 1.39 -10.85
CA PHE A 31 -1.85 1.70 -10.88
C PHE A 31 -2.12 3.20 -10.77
N ASN A 32 -1.20 3.93 -10.14
CA ASN A 32 -1.29 5.37 -9.93
C ASN A 32 0.02 6.08 -10.30
N LEU A 33 -0.05 7.40 -10.47
CA LEU A 33 1.07 8.20 -10.94
C LEU A 33 2.22 8.26 -9.92
N ALA A 34 1.89 8.24 -8.62
CA ALA A 34 2.90 8.31 -7.57
C ALA A 34 3.78 7.04 -7.52
N GLN A 35 3.19 5.87 -7.70
CA GLN A 35 3.91 4.61 -7.88
C GLN A 35 4.80 4.67 -9.11
N ALA A 36 4.27 5.18 -10.22
CA ALA A 36 5.00 5.26 -11.48
C ALA A 36 6.24 6.16 -11.40
N ILE A 37 6.24 7.22 -10.58
CA ILE A 37 7.41 8.10 -10.39
C ILE A 37 8.32 7.68 -9.24
N SER A 38 7.88 6.75 -8.39
CA SER A 38 8.59 6.38 -7.16
C SER A 38 9.99 5.85 -7.48
N GLY A 39 11.01 6.47 -6.88
CA GLY A 39 12.41 6.11 -7.09
C GLY A 39 13.00 6.50 -8.46
N LYS A 40 12.24 7.12 -9.35
CA LYS A 40 12.72 7.48 -10.71
C LYS A 40 13.31 8.88 -10.80
N ILE A 41 12.99 9.76 -9.84
CA ILE A 41 13.44 11.16 -9.83
C ILE A 41 14.29 11.41 -8.58
N PRO A 42 15.57 11.78 -8.70
CA PRO A 42 16.44 12.05 -7.56
C PRO A 42 15.89 13.17 -6.67
N GLY A 43 15.90 12.98 -5.35
CA GLY A 43 15.39 13.98 -4.42
C GLY A 43 13.87 14.14 -4.42
N VAL A 44 13.11 13.28 -5.11
CA VAL A 44 11.66 13.15 -4.96
C VAL A 44 11.40 11.90 -4.14
N LYS A 45 10.79 12.07 -2.97
CA LYS A 45 10.39 10.97 -2.10
C LYS A 45 8.88 10.82 -2.17
N VAL A 46 8.43 9.67 -2.64
CA VAL A 46 7.04 9.23 -2.57
C VAL A 46 6.89 8.41 -1.30
N ILE A 47 5.91 8.74 -0.47
CA ILE A 47 5.62 8.06 0.79
C ILE A 47 4.20 7.53 0.67
N GLU A 48 4.10 6.22 0.51
CA GLU A 48 2.84 5.49 0.62
C GLU A 48 2.53 5.31 2.11
N MET A 49 1.40 5.86 2.56
CA MET A 49 0.99 5.76 3.96
C MET A 49 0.39 4.38 4.28
N THR A 50 -0.18 3.72 3.27
CA THR A 50 -0.82 2.42 3.39
C THR A 50 -0.57 1.61 2.12
N GLY A 51 -0.64 0.29 2.21
CA GLY A 51 -0.68 -0.60 1.04
C GLY A 51 -2.11 -0.83 0.52
N ALA A 52 -3.07 0.03 0.89
CA ALA A 52 -4.45 -0.08 0.43
C ALA A 52 -4.55 0.36 -1.04
N PRO A 53 -5.32 -0.38 -1.87
CA PRO A 53 -5.64 0.05 -3.23
C PRO A 53 -6.25 1.45 -3.25
N GLY A 54 -5.87 2.25 -4.24
CA GLY A 54 -6.34 3.64 -4.37
C GLY A 54 -5.90 4.59 -3.25
N GLY A 55 -4.99 4.17 -2.36
CA GLY A 55 -4.47 5.00 -1.29
C GLY A 55 -3.81 6.29 -1.81
N ASN A 56 -3.97 7.39 -1.06
CA ASN A 56 -3.38 8.69 -1.41
C ASN A 56 -1.91 8.76 -0.94
N PRO A 57 -0.94 8.81 -1.86
CA PRO A 57 0.48 8.89 -1.52
C PRO A 57 0.89 10.35 -1.31
N MET A 58 1.84 10.56 -0.41
CA MET A 58 2.42 11.87 -0.15
C MET A 58 3.74 12.03 -0.91
N ILE A 59 3.92 13.14 -1.63
CA ILE A 59 5.19 13.47 -2.29
C ILE A 59 5.91 14.56 -1.52
N ARG A 60 7.24 14.42 -1.42
CA ARG A 60 8.15 15.45 -0.94
C ARG A 60 9.29 15.66 -1.92
N ILE A 61 9.61 16.91 -2.20
CA ILE A 61 10.75 17.29 -3.03
C ILE A 61 11.83 17.87 -2.11
N ARG A 62 13.02 17.26 -2.10
CA ARG A 62 14.17 17.62 -1.27
C ARG A 62 13.93 17.64 0.24
N GLY A 63 13.00 16.81 0.71
CA GLY A 63 12.75 16.62 2.14
C GLY A 63 11.60 17.49 2.66
N THR A 64 11.67 17.85 3.94
CA THR A 64 10.67 18.68 4.63
C THR A 64 11.22 20.09 4.80
N ASN A 65 10.56 21.07 4.18
CA ASN A 65 10.99 22.48 4.22
C ASN A 65 10.36 23.24 5.39
N SER A 66 9.33 22.67 6.03
CA SER A 66 8.61 23.29 7.13
C SER A 66 8.21 22.28 8.20
N ILE A 67 8.20 22.75 9.45
CA ILE A 67 7.83 21.98 10.64
C ILE A 67 6.31 22.03 10.87
N SER A 68 5.66 23.15 10.52
CA SER A 68 4.24 23.41 10.83
C SER A 68 3.35 23.63 9.61
N SER A 69 3.90 23.90 8.43
CA SER A 69 3.11 24.13 7.21
C SER A 69 3.06 22.91 6.30
N ASN A 70 2.05 22.89 5.42
CA ASN A 70 1.90 21.85 4.41
C ASN A 70 3.13 21.84 3.47
N ASN A 71 3.75 20.67 3.31
CA ASN A 71 4.95 20.44 2.50
C ASN A 71 4.63 19.78 1.14
N THR A 72 3.36 19.76 0.72
CA THR A 72 2.95 19.16 -0.56
C THR A 72 3.42 20.05 -1.72
N PRO A 73 4.01 19.46 -2.78
CA PRO A 73 4.40 20.22 -3.97
C PRO A 73 3.18 20.71 -4.76
N LEU A 74 3.39 21.72 -5.59
CA LEU A 74 2.36 22.22 -6.48
C LEU A 74 2.28 21.35 -7.74
N PHE A 75 1.08 20.87 -8.08
CA PHE A 75 0.84 20.14 -9.32
C PHE A 75 0.33 21.10 -10.41
N VAL A 76 0.89 20.95 -11.61
CA VAL A 76 0.48 21.68 -12.81
C VAL A 76 0.19 20.65 -13.90
N VAL A 77 -1.05 20.58 -14.38
CA VAL A 77 -1.46 19.61 -15.40
C VAL A 77 -1.87 20.37 -16.65
N ASP A 78 -1.13 20.16 -17.75
CA ASP A 78 -1.37 20.84 -19.04
C ASP A 78 -1.48 22.38 -18.95
N GLY A 79 -0.82 22.99 -17.96
CA GLY A 79 -0.83 24.44 -17.70
C GLY A 79 -1.85 24.90 -16.65
N ILE A 80 -2.75 24.03 -16.19
CA ILE A 80 -3.68 24.31 -15.09
C ILE A 80 -2.97 24.07 -13.77
N VAL A 81 -2.97 25.08 -12.90
CA VAL A 81 -2.24 25.07 -11.62
C VAL A 81 -3.15 24.66 -10.47
N GLY A 82 -2.64 23.85 -9.54
CA GLY A 82 -3.33 23.52 -8.29
C GLY A 82 -4.37 22.41 -8.43
N VAL A 83 -4.18 21.50 -9.40
CA VAL A 83 -5.03 20.33 -9.54
C VAL A 83 -4.77 19.41 -8.34
N GLU A 84 -5.82 19.14 -7.56
CA GLU A 84 -5.77 18.24 -6.41
C GLU A 84 -5.87 16.78 -6.85
N ASN A 85 -5.37 15.85 -6.02
CA ASN A 85 -5.47 14.40 -6.20
C ASN A 85 -4.96 13.85 -7.54
N VAL A 86 -4.14 14.61 -8.26
CA VAL A 86 -3.53 14.25 -9.54
C VAL A 86 -2.88 12.86 -9.50
N LEU A 87 -2.26 12.54 -8.38
CA LEU A 87 -1.51 11.31 -8.20
C LEU A 87 -2.37 10.05 -8.23
N THR A 88 -3.64 10.13 -7.81
CA THR A 88 -4.55 9.00 -7.71
C THR A 88 -5.56 8.96 -8.85
N ILE A 89 -6.02 10.12 -9.33
CA ILE A 89 -7.00 10.19 -10.41
C ILE A 89 -6.39 9.96 -11.80
N MET A 90 -5.12 10.33 -12.02
CA MET A 90 -4.50 10.20 -13.34
C MET A 90 -3.88 8.83 -13.57
N ASN A 91 -4.03 8.35 -14.81
CA ASN A 91 -3.41 7.14 -15.27
C ASN A 91 -2.00 7.42 -15.85
N PRO A 92 -0.94 6.72 -15.42
CA PRO A 92 0.40 6.87 -15.99
C PRO A 92 0.46 6.75 -17.52
N ASN A 93 -0.37 5.89 -18.12
CA ASN A 93 -0.37 5.64 -19.56
C ASN A 93 -0.83 6.83 -20.41
N GLN A 94 -1.55 7.77 -19.79
CA GLN A 94 -2.00 9.01 -20.44
C GLN A 94 -0.97 10.14 -20.32
N ILE A 95 0.11 9.94 -19.56
CA ILE A 95 1.15 10.93 -19.34
C ILE A 95 2.20 10.82 -20.45
N GLU A 96 2.53 11.96 -21.06
CA GLU A 96 3.62 12.08 -22.03
C GLU A 96 4.95 12.33 -21.30
N SER A 97 4.92 13.23 -20.32
CA SER A 97 6.13 13.58 -19.56
C SER A 97 5.81 14.23 -18.23
N ILE A 98 6.72 14.07 -17.27
CA ILE A 98 6.70 14.77 -16.00
C ILE A 98 7.99 15.56 -15.84
N ASP A 99 7.86 16.85 -15.58
CA ASP A 99 8.96 17.76 -15.28
C ASP A 99 8.85 18.19 -13.82
N VAL A 100 9.90 17.94 -13.03
CA VAL A 100 9.96 18.30 -11.61
C VAL A 100 10.95 19.43 -11.42
N LEU A 101 10.43 20.56 -10.96
CA LEU A 101 11.18 21.77 -10.61
C LEU A 101 11.51 21.74 -9.12
N LYS A 102 12.80 21.69 -8.79
CA LYS A 102 13.27 21.45 -7.41
C LYS A 102 13.86 22.67 -6.71
N ASP A 103 14.22 23.69 -7.50
CA ASP A 103 14.89 24.89 -7.01
C ASP A 103 13.99 26.12 -7.04
N ALA A 104 14.31 27.09 -6.19
CA ALA A 104 13.68 28.40 -6.16
C ALA A 104 13.76 29.13 -7.52
N SER A 105 14.89 29.03 -8.25
CA SER A 105 15.04 29.67 -9.56
C SER A 105 14.11 29.07 -10.62
N ALA A 106 13.91 27.76 -10.59
CA ALA A 106 13.03 27.06 -11.53
C ALA A 106 11.53 27.24 -11.17
N THR A 107 11.22 27.36 -9.89
CA THR A 107 9.83 27.47 -9.38
C THR A 107 9.35 28.92 -9.27
N ALA A 108 10.22 29.92 -9.43
CA ALA A 108 9.91 31.34 -9.26
C ALA A 108 8.67 31.81 -10.04
N ILE A 109 8.42 31.25 -11.23
CA ILE A 109 7.25 31.58 -12.06
C ILE A 109 5.93 31.24 -11.35
N TYR A 110 5.93 30.24 -10.47
CA TYR A 110 4.76 29.79 -9.71
C TYR A 110 4.65 30.45 -8.32
N GLY A 111 5.57 31.36 -7.99
CA GLY A 111 5.56 32.15 -6.76
C GLY A 111 5.63 31.31 -5.49
N ALA A 112 5.04 31.83 -4.40
CA ALA A 112 5.09 31.22 -3.07
C ALA A 112 4.52 29.78 -3.03
N ARG A 113 3.55 29.45 -3.91
CA ARG A 113 2.97 28.09 -4.00
C ARG A 113 3.96 27.06 -4.54
N GLY A 114 4.99 27.49 -5.27
CA GLY A 114 6.07 26.64 -5.77
C GLY A 114 7.23 26.42 -4.79
N SER A 115 7.17 26.99 -3.58
CA SER A 115 8.25 26.91 -2.58
C SER A 115 8.59 25.48 -2.13
N ASN A 116 7.61 24.57 -2.17
CA ASN A 116 7.79 23.13 -1.91
C ASN A 116 8.19 22.32 -3.16
N GLY A 117 8.49 23.00 -4.27
CA GLY A 117 8.71 22.40 -5.58
C GLY A 117 7.43 22.33 -6.42
N VAL A 118 7.61 22.15 -7.73
CA VAL A 118 6.51 22.10 -8.71
C VAL A 118 6.66 20.86 -9.57
N ILE A 119 5.56 20.13 -9.76
CA ILE A 119 5.47 18.95 -10.62
C ILE A 119 4.57 19.31 -11.79
N ILE A 120 5.18 19.45 -12.96
CA ILE A 120 4.50 19.73 -14.21
C ILE A 120 4.25 18.40 -14.91
N ILE A 121 2.99 18.14 -15.23
CA ILE A 121 2.54 16.93 -15.89
C ILE A 121 1.94 17.32 -17.23
N ARG A 122 2.46 16.68 -18.28
CA ARG A 122 1.96 16.83 -19.63
C ARG A 122 1.37 15.52 -20.09
N THR A 123 0.17 15.60 -20.63
CA THR A 123 -0.59 14.45 -21.08
C THR A 123 -0.40 14.23 -22.58
N LYS A 124 -0.60 12.99 -23.03
CA LYS A 124 -0.54 12.63 -24.46
C LYS A 124 -1.64 13.38 -25.22
N ARG A 125 -1.27 13.98 -26.37
CA ARG A 125 -2.19 14.69 -27.27
C ARG A 125 -2.29 13.98 -28.61
N GLY A 126 -3.20 14.46 -29.45
CA GLY A 126 -3.28 14.03 -30.85
C GLY A 126 -1.97 14.29 -31.58
N ILE A 127 -1.60 13.34 -32.44
CA ILE A 127 -0.39 13.43 -33.27
C ILE A 127 -0.77 13.77 -34.70
N GLU A 128 0.17 14.36 -35.42
CA GLU A 128 0.02 14.57 -36.85
C GLU A 128 0.30 13.29 -37.62
N GLY A 129 -0.46 13.07 -38.70
CA GLY A 129 -0.30 11.92 -39.57
C GLY A 129 -1.32 10.82 -39.31
N LYS A 130 -0.96 9.61 -39.69
CA LYS A 130 -1.86 8.46 -39.68
C LYS A 130 -2.37 8.18 -38.27
N THR A 131 -3.65 7.83 -38.18
CA THR A 131 -4.26 7.40 -36.93
C THR A 131 -3.55 6.18 -36.38
N GLN A 132 -3.08 6.28 -35.15
CA GLN A 132 -2.48 5.21 -34.37
C GLN A 132 -3.47 4.78 -33.29
N VAL A 133 -3.66 3.46 -33.20
CA VAL A 133 -4.46 2.82 -32.16
C VAL A 133 -3.51 1.96 -31.35
N GLU A 134 -3.45 2.20 -30.05
CA GLU A 134 -2.57 1.51 -29.12
C GLU A 134 -3.41 0.98 -27.95
N TYR A 135 -3.26 -0.30 -27.67
CA TYR A 135 -3.89 -0.96 -26.54
C TYR A 135 -2.80 -1.53 -25.62
N ASN A 136 -2.87 -1.18 -24.34
CA ASN A 136 -1.98 -1.69 -23.31
C ASN A 136 -2.83 -2.41 -22.25
N GLY A 137 -2.44 -3.64 -21.94
CA GLY A 137 -3.09 -4.46 -20.93
C GLY A 137 -2.07 -5.07 -19.98
N ALA A 138 -2.37 -5.06 -18.68
CA ALA A 138 -1.55 -5.68 -17.66
C ALA A 138 -2.42 -6.50 -16.70
N VAL A 139 -1.88 -7.64 -16.27
CA VAL A 139 -2.48 -8.48 -15.21
C VAL A 139 -1.40 -8.70 -14.16
N THR A 140 -1.74 -8.40 -12.90
CA THR A 140 -0.82 -8.48 -11.77
C THR A 140 -1.40 -9.39 -10.72
N ARG A 141 -0.64 -10.41 -10.30
CA ARG A 141 -1.02 -11.25 -9.17
C ARG A 141 -0.25 -10.82 -7.92
N SER A 142 -0.99 -10.47 -6.88
CA SER A 142 -0.43 -9.99 -5.62
C SER A 142 -0.55 -11.07 -4.55
N ALA A 143 0.48 -11.21 -3.72
CA ALA A 143 0.49 -12.09 -2.56
C ALA A 143 1.28 -11.45 -1.42
N LEU A 144 0.93 -11.82 -0.18
CA LEU A 144 1.64 -11.34 1.00
C LEU A 144 3.07 -11.90 1.01
N GLN A 145 4.07 -11.01 0.99
CA GLN A 145 5.48 -11.42 0.94
C GLN A 145 6.05 -11.79 2.30
N LYS A 146 5.58 -11.14 3.36
CA LYS A 146 6.07 -11.31 4.72
C LYS A 146 4.91 -11.56 5.65
N ASN A 147 4.90 -12.77 6.20
CA ASN A 147 3.96 -13.19 7.22
C ASN A 147 4.54 -12.85 8.60
N TYR A 148 3.68 -12.45 9.53
CA TYR A 148 4.08 -12.34 10.93
C TYR A 148 4.24 -13.73 11.53
N LYS A 149 5.40 -13.97 12.17
CA LYS A 149 5.60 -15.19 12.95
C LYS A 149 4.86 -15.05 14.28
N VAL A 150 3.61 -15.48 14.28
CA VAL A 150 2.78 -15.57 15.47
C VAL A 150 2.89 -16.97 16.07
N ASN A 151 2.65 -17.08 17.37
CA ASN A 151 2.54 -18.38 18.01
C ASN A 151 1.32 -19.10 17.47
N ASN A 152 1.48 -20.37 17.14
CA ASN A 152 0.35 -21.26 16.91
C ASN A 152 -0.31 -21.62 18.26
N THR A 153 -1.46 -22.30 18.24
CA THR A 153 -2.21 -22.61 19.46
C THR A 153 -1.36 -23.35 20.50
N GLU A 154 -0.57 -24.34 20.09
CA GLU A 154 0.28 -25.12 21.01
C GLU A 154 1.37 -24.26 21.65
N GLN A 155 2.08 -23.47 20.86
CA GLN A 155 3.12 -22.56 21.34
C GLN A 155 2.55 -21.51 22.28
N PHE A 156 1.37 -20.97 21.98
CA PHE A 156 0.68 -20.02 22.85
C PHE A 156 0.35 -20.65 24.21
N LEU A 157 -0.31 -21.81 24.21
CA LEU A 157 -0.67 -22.51 25.45
C LEU A 157 0.57 -22.95 26.24
N TYR A 158 1.65 -23.34 25.56
CA TYR A 158 2.94 -23.64 26.19
C TYR A 158 3.51 -22.40 26.89
N VAL A 159 3.57 -21.26 26.21
CA VAL A 159 4.09 -20.01 26.79
C VAL A 159 3.27 -19.57 28.00
N VAL A 160 1.93 -19.63 27.92
CA VAL A 160 1.07 -19.28 29.06
C VAL A 160 1.28 -20.24 30.23
N ARG A 161 1.37 -21.55 29.97
CA ARG A 161 1.69 -22.53 31.02
C ARG A 161 3.03 -22.25 31.68
N GLN A 162 4.08 -21.99 30.89
CA GLN A 162 5.40 -21.64 31.41
C GLN A 162 5.36 -20.36 32.26
N ALA A 163 4.54 -19.38 31.87
CA ALA A 163 4.33 -18.18 32.67
C ALA A 163 3.75 -18.52 34.05
N TRP A 164 2.72 -19.38 34.13
CA TRP A 164 2.17 -19.85 35.40
C TRP A 164 3.18 -20.62 36.25
N LEU A 165 3.90 -21.58 35.66
CA LEU A 165 4.95 -22.34 36.36
C LEU A 165 6.04 -21.41 36.93
N ASN A 166 6.42 -20.37 36.18
CA ASN A 166 7.39 -19.37 36.64
C ASN A 166 6.85 -18.53 37.80
N ILE A 167 5.57 -18.14 37.78
CA ILE A 167 4.95 -17.45 38.91
C ILE A 167 5.06 -18.30 40.18
N ASN A 168 4.73 -19.59 40.10
CA ASN A 168 4.80 -20.50 41.26
C ASN A 168 6.22 -20.58 41.84
N LYS A 169 7.22 -20.54 40.96
CA LYS A 169 8.63 -20.69 41.33
C LYS A 169 9.25 -19.40 41.87
N TYR A 170 8.86 -18.24 41.35
CA TYR A 170 9.56 -16.96 41.57
C TYR A 170 8.73 -15.88 42.27
N ALA A 171 7.43 -16.06 42.45
CA ALA A 171 6.60 -15.08 43.16
C ALA A 171 6.94 -15.06 44.65
N THR A 172 7.24 -13.87 45.17
CA THR A 172 7.56 -13.63 46.60
C THR A 172 6.32 -13.58 47.49
N ILE A 173 5.13 -13.38 46.91
CA ILE A 173 3.82 -13.47 47.57
C ILE A 173 2.86 -14.13 46.57
N PRO A 174 2.75 -15.47 46.53
CA PRO A 174 1.82 -16.15 45.65
C PRO A 174 0.42 -16.11 46.27
N SER A 175 -0.22 -14.93 46.33
CA SER A 175 -1.58 -14.79 46.89
C SER A 175 -2.68 -15.08 45.87
N TRP A 176 -2.35 -15.69 44.73
CA TRP A 176 -3.29 -16.03 43.67
C TRP A 176 -3.45 -17.56 43.66
N PRO A 177 -4.61 -18.11 44.10
CA PRO A 177 -4.88 -19.55 44.10
C PRO A 177 -4.75 -20.24 42.72
N LEU A 178 -4.67 -19.45 41.64
CA LEU A 178 -4.53 -19.87 40.25
C LEU A 178 -3.12 -20.38 39.89
N CYS A 179 -2.16 -20.20 40.80
CA CYS A 179 -0.74 -20.42 40.59
C CYS A 179 -0.25 -21.73 41.24
N VAL A 180 -0.95 -22.85 41.14
CA VAL A 180 -0.47 -24.11 41.76
C VAL A 180 -0.32 -25.24 40.75
N GLU A 181 -1.12 -25.26 39.69
CA GLU A 181 -1.15 -26.40 38.75
C GLU A 181 -0.74 -26.02 37.31
N ALA A 182 -0.53 -24.73 37.04
CA ALA A 182 -0.27 -24.19 35.69
C ALA A 182 -1.34 -24.58 34.66
N ASP A 183 -2.54 -24.92 35.13
CA ASP A 183 -3.69 -25.16 34.30
C ASP A 183 -4.24 -23.83 33.77
N LEU A 184 -4.51 -23.80 32.47
CA LEU A 184 -4.96 -22.60 31.76
C LEU A 184 -6.41 -22.23 32.10
N LEU A 185 -7.17 -23.20 32.61
CA LEU A 185 -8.41 -23.03 33.35
C LEU A 185 -8.18 -23.74 34.69
N PRO A 186 -8.16 -23.03 35.83
CA PRO A 186 -7.85 -23.65 37.11
C PRO A 186 -8.84 -24.78 37.41
N ALA A 187 -8.34 -25.94 37.86
CA ALA A 187 -9.19 -26.88 38.57
C ALA A 187 -9.70 -26.23 39.86
N GLY A 188 -11.02 -26.07 40.00
CA GLY A 188 -11.66 -25.72 41.27
C GLY A 188 -11.97 -24.25 41.54
N GLU A 189 -11.59 -23.29 40.68
CA GLU A 189 -11.86 -21.85 40.89
C GLU A 189 -12.53 -21.16 39.68
N GLY A 190 -12.83 -21.91 38.62
CA GLY A 190 -13.64 -21.46 37.48
C GLY A 190 -14.92 -22.28 37.34
N LEU A 191 -16.05 -21.62 37.05
CA LEU A 191 -17.34 -22.29 36.80
C LEU A 191 -17.37 -23.15 35.51
N LEU A 192 -16.31 -23.13 34.70
CA LEU A 192 -16.26 -23.76 33.39
C LEU A 192 -15.06 -24.68 33.27
N THR A 193 -15.29 -25.92 32.83
CA THR A 193 -14.28 -26.88 32.40
C THR A 193 -14.20 -26.93 30.87
N TYR A 194 -13.15 -27.55 30.31
CA TYR A 194 -13.01 -27.67 28.85
C TYR A 194 -14.17 -28.43 28.21
N SER A 195 -14.83 -29.35 28.93
CA SER A 195 -16.05 -30.04 28.47
C SER A 195 -17.25 -29.11 28.30
N ASP A 196 -17.30 -27.97 29.00
CA ASP A 196 -18.34 -26.94 28.83
C ASP A 196 -18.12 -26.10 27.56
N MET A 197 -16.96 -26.26 26.91
CA MET A 197 -16.58 -25.58 25.66
C MET A 197 -16.35 -26.59 24.52
N PRO A 198 -17.33 -27.44 24.20
CA PRO A 198 -17.15 -28.56 23.26
C PRO A 198 -16.85 -28.10 21.82
N PHE A 199 -17.19 -26.85 21.47
CA PHE A 199 -16.89 -26.25 20.18
C PHE A 199 -15.43 -25.82 20.04
N LEU A 200 -14.71 -25.61 21.15
CA LEU A 200 -13.32 -25.15 21.16
C LEU A 200 -12.34 -26.28 21.49
N PHE A 201 -12.76 -27.24 22.31
CA PHE A 201 -11.92 -28.32 22.80
C PHE A 201 -12.49 -29.69 22.47
N GLU A 202 -11.60 -30.66 22.30
CA GLU A 202 -11.95 -32.07 22.19
C GLU A 202 -11.21 -32.89 23.23
N GLN A 203 -11.91 -33.88 23.78
CA GLN A 203 -11.32 -34.80 24.75
C GLN A 203 -10.23 -35.64 24.07
N THR A 204 -9.13 -35.85 24.78
CA THR A 204 -7.98 -36.63 24.35
C THR A 204 -7.48 -37.50 25.51
N THR A 205 -6.53 -38.38 25.24
CA THR A 205 -5.87 -39.19 26.29
C THR A 205 -4.79 -38.39 27.00
N ALA A 206 -4.36 -38.85 28.17
CA ALA A 206 -3.15 -38.33 28.81
C ALA A 206 -1.96 -38.41 27.83
N GLY A 207 -1.24 -37.30 27.63
CA GLY A 207 -0.16 -37.18 26.63
C GLY A 207 -0.62 -37.04 25.17
N GLY A 208 -1.93 -37.00 24.90
CA GLY A 208 -2.48 -36.79 23.56
C GLY A 208 -2.40 -35.36 23.02
N TYR A 209 -1.81 -34.45 23.79
CA TYR A 209 -1.44 -33.08 23.40
C TYR A 209 -0.21 -32.64 24.20
N THR A 210 0.71 -31.91 23.57
CA THR A 210 2.01 -31.55 24.17
C THR A 210 1.85 -30.73 25.45
N VAL A 211 0.84 -29.87 25.49
CA VAL A 211 0.47 -29.10 26.69
C VAL A 211 -0.64 -29.88 27.41
N PRO A 212 -0.41 -30.42 28.62
CA PRO A 212 -1.46 -31.18 29.29
C PRO A 212 -2.55 -30.24 29.79
N LEU A 213 -3.69 -30.22 29.09
CA LEU A 213 -4.90 -29.48 29.49
C LEU A 213 -5.84 -30.45 30.19
N MET A 214 -5.81 -30.49 31.52
CA MET A 214 -6.72 -31.33 32.30
C MET A 214 -7.92 -30.49 32.73
N GLY A 215 -9.14 -31.01 32.50
CA GLY A 215 -10.36 -30.40 33.01
C GLY A 215 -10.61 -30.77 34.46
N SER A 216 -11.53 -30.05 35.12
CA SER A 216 -11.97 -30.37 36.49
C SER A 216 -12.68 -31.72 36.61
N ASP A 217 -13.10 -32.29 35.48
CA ASP A 217 -13.68 -33.62 35.34
C ASP A 217 -12.61 -34.73 35.25
N GLY A 218 -11.31 -34.39 35.36
CA GLY A 218 -10.19 -35.33 35.30
C GLY A 218 -9.85 -35.83 33.89
N ASN A 219 -10.53 -35.32 32.86
CA ASN A 219 -10.28 -35.67 31.47
C ASN A 219 -9.25 -34.73 30.84
N TYR A 220 -8.52 -35.21 29.84
CA TYR A 220 -7.58 -34.38 29.08
C TYR A 220 -8.25 -33.83 27.82
N TYR A 221 -7.84 -32.63 27.43
CA TYR A 221 -8.40 -31.92 26.29
C TYR A 221 -7.31 -31.37 25.38
N LYS A 222 -7.67 -31.12 24.13
CA LYS A 222 -6.86 -30.36 23.19
C LYS A 222 -7.74 -29.39 22.39
N PRO A 223 -7.20 -28.25 21.96
CA PRO A 223 -7.93 -27.33 21.09
C PRO A 223 -8.27 -28.00 19.75
N ARG A 224 -9.45 -27.72 19.22
CA ARG A 224 -9.90 -28.23 17.91
C ARG A 224 -9.28 -27.49 16.73
N PHE A 225 -8.88 -26.23 16.94
CA PHE A 225 -8.47 -25.33 15.87
C PHE A 225 -7.13 -24.66 16.16
N ASP A 226 -6.38 -24.43 15.09
CA ASP A 226 -5.15 -23.64 15.05
C ASP A 226 -5.24 -22.72 13.84
N THR A 227 -6.14 -21.74 13.94
CA THR A 227 -6.51 -20.88 12.81
C THR A 227 -5.43 -19.84 12.55
N ASN A 228 -4.87 -19.85 11.34
CA ASN A 228 -4.00 -18.78 10.88
C ASN A 228 -4.83 -17.58 10.41
N TRP A 229 -5.12 -16.66 11.33
CA TRP A 229 -5.89 -15.45 11.06
C TRP A 229 -5.29 -14.56 9.96
N GLU A 230 -3.95 -14.48 9.84
CA GLU A 230 -3.30 -13.69 8.78
C GLU A 230 -3.66 -14.23 7.39
N SER A 231 -3.66 -15.54 7.24
CA SER A 231 -4.08 -16.19 5.99
C SER A 231 -5.58 -16.12 5.72
N GLU A 232 -6.40 -15.85 6.74
CA GLU A 232 -7.85 -15.66 6.56
C GLU A 232 -8.21 -14.25 6.11
N ILE A 233 -7.52 -13.24 6.66
CA ILE A 233 -7.79 -11.84 6.31
C ILE A 233 -7.04 -11.39 5.05
N PHE A 234 -5.85 -11.96 4.77
CA PHE A 234 -5.07 -11.66 3.58
C PHE A 234 -5.13 -12.81 2.59
N LYS A 235 -5.73 -12.57 1.42
CA LYS A 235 -5.83 -13.54 0.33
C LYS A 235 -5.05 -13.03 -0.89
N PRO A 236 -4.41 -13.91 -1.68
CA PRO A 236 -3.82 -13.51 -2.95
C PRO A 236 -4.89 -12.94 -3.89
N THR A 237 -4.58 -11.84 -4.56
CA THR A 237 -5.51 -11.11 -5.44
C THR A 237 -4.96 -10.96 -6.85
N THR A 238 -5.84 -10.63 -7.81
CA THR A 238 -5.47 -10.41 -9.20
C THR A 238 -6.00 -9.06 -9.66
N SER A 239 -5.10 -8.12 -9.89
CA SER A 239 -5.40 -6.79 -10.40
C SER A 239 -5.26 -6.75 -11.93
N THR A 240 -6.04 -5.91 -12.59
CA THR A 240 -6.00 -5.73 -14.06
C THR A 240 -5.96 -4.26 -14.44
N ASP A 241 -5.25 -3.93 -15.51
CA ASP A 241 -5.22 -2.59 -16.09
C ASP A 241 -5.36 -2.68 -17.60
N HIS A 242 -6.26 -1.87 -18.17
CA HIS A 242 -6.60 -1.85 -19.58
C HIS A 242 -6.65 -0.41 -20.07
N GLN A 243 -5.86 -0.09 -21.09
CA GLN A 243 -5.78 1.24 -21.68
C GLN A 243 -5.92 1.17 -23.19
N LEU A 244 -6.76 2.04 -23.73
CA LEU A 244 -6.91 2.24 -25.17
C LEU A 244 -6.59 3.71 -25.47
N SER A 245 -5.69 3.94 -26.42
CA SER A 245 -5.42 5.28 -26.94
C SER A 245 -5.55 5.30 -28.46
N ILE A 246 -6.29 6.29 -28.96
CA ILE A 246 -6.48 6.56 -30.37
C ILE A 246 -5.97 7.96 -30.61
N ARG A 247 -4.96 8.12 -31.45
CA ARG A 247 -4.34 9.43 -31.73
C ARG A 247 -4.16 9.60 -33.23
N GLY A 248 -4.42 10.79 -33.75
CA GLY A 248 -4.19 11.08 -35.16
C GLY A 248 -4.57 12.51 -35.52
N GLY A 249 -4.45 12.84 -36.80
CA GLY A 249 -4.81 14.17 -37.26
C GLY A 249 -4.04 14.61 -38.50
N SER A 250 -4.40 15.79 -38.99
CA SER A 250 -3.63 16.51 -40.01
C SER A 250 -2.80 17.61 -39.37
N GLU A 251 -1.99 18.30 -40.19
CA GLU A 251 -1.27 19.53 -39.81
C GLU A 251 -2.20 20.59 -39.18
N ARG A 252 -3.48 20.63 -39.59
CA ARG A 252 -4.45 21.65 -39.17
C ARG A 252 -5.28 21.24 -37.95
N ALA A 253 -5.50 19.95 -37.74
CA ALA A 253 -6.34 19.45 -36.67
C ALA A 253 -5.84 18.12 -36.15
N LYS A 254 -5.57 18.05 -34.84
CA LYS A 254 -5.08 16.87 -34.13
C LYS A 254 -6.13 16.42 -33.14
N PHE A 255 -6.38 15.12 -33.08
CA PHE A 255 -7.35 14.50 -32.18
C PHE A 255 -6.70 13.36 -31.38
N GLY A 256 -7.19 13.17 -30.16
CA GLY A 256 -6.77 12.08 -29.29
C GLY A 256 -7.94 11.66 -28.41
N THR A 257 -8.14 10.36 -28.27
CA THR A 257 -9.12 9.74 -27.38
C THR A 257 -8.40 8.71 -26.53
N PHE A 258 -8.59 8.79 -25.22
CA PHE A 258 -7.91 7.95 -24.24
C PHE A 258 -8.93 7.36 -23.28
N LEU A 259 -9.06 6.04 -23.27
CA LEU A 259 -9.95 5.29 -22.40
C LEU A 259 -9.13 4.35 -21.52
N GLY A 260 -9.51 4.23 -20.26
CA GLY A 260 -8.81 3.41 -19.30
C GLY A 260 -9.74 2.76 -18.29
N TYR A 261 -9.45 1.53 -17.94
CA TYR A 261 -10.04 0.80 -16.83
C TYR A 261 -8.94 0.19 -15.98
N THR A 262 -8.96 0.49 -14.69
CA THR A 262 -8.02 -0.06 -13.71
C THR A 262 -8.82 -0.74 -12.61
N LEU A 263 -8.49 -1.99 -12.29
CA LEU A 263 -8.94 -2.73 -11.12
C LEU A 263 -7.71 -3.12 -10.28
N ASP A 264 -7.61 -2.54 -9.09
CA ASP A 264 -6.56 -2.80 -8.12
C ASP A 264 -7.17 -3.50 -6.90
N ASP A 265 -6.96 -4.81 -6.79
CA ASP A 265 -7.46 -5.63 -5.69
C ASP A 265 -6.39 -5.76 -4.58
N GLY A 266 -6.75 -5.31 -3.39
CA GLY A 266 -5.88 -5.35 -2.21
C GLY A 266 -5.88 -6.73 -1.58
N LEU A 267 -4.77 -7.08 -0.92
CA LEU A 267 -4.63 -8.38 -0.26
C LEU A 267 -5.65 -8.58 0.87
N LEU A 268 -6.05 -7.49 1.54
CA LEU A 268 -7.05 -7.54 2.59
C LEU A 268 -8.42 -7.81 1.98
N ILE A 269 -9.15 -8.80 2.53
CA ILE A 269 -10.53 -9.07 2.13
C ILE A 269 -11.37 -7.79 2.08
N ASN A 270 -12.22 -7.66 1.06
CA ASN A 270 -13.08 -6.50 0.82
C ASN A 270 -12.33 -5.16 0.63
N SER A 271 -11.04 -5.18 0.26
CA SER A 271 -10.27 -3.99 -0.09
C SER A 271 -9.96 -4.00 -1.59
N TYR A 272 -10.55 -3.08 -2.35
CA TYR A 272 -10.31 -2.95 -3.78
C TYR A 272 -10.52 -1.49 -4.23
N PHE A 273 -9.94 -1.14 -5.37
CA PHE A 273 -10.12 0.14 -6.03
C PHE A 273 -10.36 -0.08 -7.51
N ASN A 274 -11.43 0.50 -8.04
CA ASN A 274 -11.71 0.52 -9.46
C ASN A 274 -11.74 1.96 -9.99
N ARG A 275 -11.25 2.14 -11.21
CA ARG A 275 -11.23 3.45 -11.86
C ARG A 275 -11.53 3.32 -13.34
N PHE A 276 -12.49 4.09 -13.79
CA PHE A 276 -12.71 4.37 -15.20
C PHE A 276 -12.16 5.77 -15.50
N SER A 277 -11.41 5.91 -16.58
CA SER A 277 -10.86 7.18 -17.03
C SER A 277 -11.15 7.38 -18.51
N GLY A 278 -11.54 8.60 -18.89
CA GLY A 278 -11.83 8.99 -20.27
C GLY A 278 -11.35 10.41 -20.52
N ARG A 279 -10.74 10.63 -21.69
CA ARG A 279 -10.27 11.95 -22.15
C ARG A 279 -10.29 12.06 -23.66
#